data_AF-A0A7S1DT21-F1
#
_entry.id   AF-A0A7S1DT21-F1
#
_cell.length_a   1.000
_cell.length_b   1.000
_cell.length_c   1.000
_cell.angle_alpha   90.00
_cell.angle_beta   90.00
_cell.angle_gamma   90.00
#
_symmetry.space_group_name_H-M   'P 1'
#
loop_
_entity.id
_entity.type
_entity.pdbx_description
1 polymer ?
#
loop_
_entity_poly.entity_id
_entity_poly.type
_entity_poly.pdbx_seq_one_letter_code
_entity_poly.pdbx_strand_id
1 'polypeptide(L)'
;ELKEQGIDFDMLTIGNKGTQYFSKRYNVVKSYAIGNAPTAEEATAIADSVLATYLSGEADRVELTYTRFTSLIASEPSVRTMLPLSPTGIETEGDEIFTMTSKDGQ
;
A
#
# COMPACT_ATOMS: atom_id res chain seq x y z
N GLU A 1 -6.15 -14.04 -5.53
CA GLU A 1 -4.68 -13.95 -5.71
C GLU A 1 -3.92 -14.56 -4.53
N LEU A 2 -3.54 -13.84 -3.47
CA LEU A 2 -2.63 -14.38 -2.43
C LEU A 2 -3.13 -15.66 -1.72
N LYS A 3 -4.41 -15.68 -1.33
CA LYS A 3 -5.01 -16.86 -0.68
C LYS A 3 -5.08 -18.09 -1.59
N GLU A 4 -5.22 -17.90 -2.90
CA GLU A 4 -5.25 -18.99 -3.88
C GLU A 4 -3.86 -19.56 -4.14
N GLN A 5 -2.82 -18.73 -3.94
CA GLN A 5 -1.42 -19.13 -4.00
C GLN A 5 -0.91 -19.75 -2.69
N GLY A 6 -1.75 -19.82 -1.65
CA GLY A 6 -1.39 -20.35 -0.33
C GLY A 6 -0.42 -19.46 0.44
N ILE A 7 -0.36 -18.17 0.11
CA ILE A 7 0.47 -17.19 0.79
C ILE A 7 -0.34 -16.56 1.91
N ASP A 8 0.15 -16.68 3.14
CA ASP A 8 -0.41 -15.99 4.30
C ASP A 8 -0.13 -14.49 4.19
N PHE A 9 -1.14 -13.68 4.51
CA PHE A 9 -1.00 -12.24 4.50
C PHE A 9 -1.75 -11.61 5.66
N ASP A 10 -1.14 -10.56 6.16
CA ASP A 10 -1.69 -9.69 7.17
C ASP A 10 -2.07 -8.36 6.55
N MET A 11 -3.11 -7.73 7.09
CA MET A 11 -3.66 -6.53 6.49
C MET A 11 -3.62 -5.35 7.45
N LEU A 12 -3.16 -4.21 6.94
CA LEU A 12 -3.23 -2.92 7.60
C LEU A 12 -4.22 -2.05 6.83
N THR A 13 -5.26 -1.57 7.52
CA THR A 13 -6.31 -0.78 6.88
C THR A 13 -6.19 0.70 7.17
N ILE A 14 -6.42 1.52 6.14
CA ILE A 14 -6.49 2.98 6.25
C ILE A 14 -7.93 3.40 5.92
N GLY A 15 -8.55 4.10 6.87
CA GLY A 15 -9.92 4.58 6.79
C GLY A 15 -10.96 3.62 7.34
N ASN A 16 -12.12 4.17 7.69
CA ASN A 16 -13.19 3.45 8.40
C ASN A 16 -13.90 2.42 7.52
N LYS A 17 -14.12 2.74 6.22
CA LYS A 17 -14.86 1.86 5.31
C LYS A 17 -14.13 0.54 5.07
N GLY A 18 -12.84 0.60 4.74
CA GLY A 18 -12.00 -0.58 4.54
C GLY A 18 -11.90 -1.41 5.82
N THR A 19 -11.65 -0.76 6.96
CA THR A 19 -11.57 -1.42 8.27
C THR A 19 -12.84 -2.20 8.59
N GLN A 20 -14.03 -1.60 8.42
CA GLN A 20 -15.30 -2.28 8.68
C GLN A 20 -15.57 -3.45 7.73
N TYR A 21 -15.17 -3.33 6.46
CA TYR A 21 -15.40 -4.38 5.47
C TYR A 21 -14.47 -5.58 5.66
N PHE A 22 -13.19 -5.32 5.87
CA PHE A 22 -12.16 -6.36 5.88
C PHE A 22 -11.93 -7.00 7.24
N SER A 23 -12.17 -6.30 8.36
CA SER A 23 -12.06 -6.89 9.71
C SER A 23 -12.98 -8.10 9.92
N LYS A 24 -14.05 -8.23 9.12
CA LYS A 24 -14.96 -9.38 9.14
C LYS A 24 -14.49 -10.57 8.30
N ARG A 25 -13.47 -10.40 7.46
CA ARG A 25 -13.07 -11.35 6.40
C ARG A 25 -11.61 -11.78 6.47
N TYR A 26 -10.74 -10.92 6.96
CA TYR A 26 -9.29 -11.11 6.97
C TYR A 26 -8.71 -10.65 8.30
N ASN A 27 -7.46 -11.06 8.56
CA ASN A 27 -6.72 -10.62 9.72
C ASN A 27 -6.27 -9.17 9.53
N VAL A 28 -6.93 -8.23 10.23
CA VAL A 28 -6.54 -6.82 10.23
C VAL A 28 -5.70 -6.57 11.48
N VAL A 29 -4.38 -6.49 11.31
CA VAL A 29 -3.43 -6.36 12.43
C VAL A 29 -3.44 -4.95 12.99
N LYS A 30 -3.66 -3.95 12.14
CA LYS A 30 -3.72 -2.54 12.54
C LYS A 30 -4.65 -1.75 11.64
N SER A 31 -5.28 -0.73 12.20
CA SER A 31 -6.18 0.17 11.46
C SER A 31 -5.92 1.63 11.84
N TYR A 32 -6.01 2.51 10.85
CA TYR A 32 -5.81 3.95 11.01
C TYR A 32 -7.03 4.70 10.50
N ALA A 33 -7.70 5.47 11.36
CA ALA A 33 -8.85 6.28 10.97
C ALA A 33 -8.38 7.65 10.44
N ILE A 34 -8.06 7.71 9.15
CA ILE A 34 -7.66 8.96 8.48
C ILE A 34 -8.88 9.66 7.87
N GLY A 35 -8.93 10.99 8.05
CA GLY A 35 -9.99 11.85 7.51
C GLY A 35 -9.79 12.24 6.04
N ASN A 36 -10.56 13.22 5.56
CA ASN A 36 -10.48 13.69 4.18
C ASN A 36 -9.20 14.52 3.87
N ALA A 37 -8.49 14.97 4.90
CA ALA A 37 -7.27 15.75 4.79
C ALA A 37 -6.12 14.98 5.48
N PRO A 38 -5.53 13.97 4.81
CA PRO A 38 -4.41 13.22 5.36
C PRO A 38 -3.20 14.12 5.59
N THR A 39 -2.51 13.92 6.72
CA THR A 39 -1.29 14.65 7.08
C THR A 39 -0.05 13.81 6.86
N ALA A 40 1.11 14.46 6.70
CA ALA A 40 2.39 13.77 6.59
C ALA A 40 2.72 12.98 7.86
N GLU A 41 2.37 13.50 9.04
CA GLU A 41 2.60 12.85 10.33
C GLU A 41 1.85 11.51 10.44
N GLU A 42 0.59 11.46 9.99
CA GLU A 42 -0.19 10.21 9.93
C GLU A 42 0.44 9.21 8.97
N ALA A 43 0.95 9.66 7.81
CA ALA A 43 1.62 8.81 6.84
C ALA A 43 2.93 8.24 7.40
N THR A 44 3.73 9.04 8.10
CA THR A 44 4.95 8.60 8.77
C THR A 44 4.66 7.55 9.83
N ALA A 45 3.64 7.75 10.66
CA ALA A 45 3.26 6.77 11.68
C ALA A 45 2.86 5.40 11.07
N ILE A 46 2.20 5.41 9.91
CA ILE A 46 1.88 4.18 9.17
C ILE A 46 3.15 3.55 8.61
N ALA A 47 4.01 4.35 7.96
CA ALA A 47 5.24 3.89 7.34
C ALA A 47 6.18 3.24 8.37
N ASP A 48 6.35 3.86 9.54
CA ASP A 48 7.18 3.33 10.62
C ASP A 48 6.65 1.98 11.13
N SER A 49 5.34 1.83 11.25
CA SER A 49 4.71 0.58 11.65
C SER A 49 4.96 -0.54 10.64
N VAL A 50 4.82 -0.23 9.35
CA VAL A 50 5.01 -1.20 8.26
C VAL A 50 6.49 -1.57 8.14
N LEU A 51 7.38 -0.58 8.26
CA LEU A 51 8.82 -0.77 8.22
C LEU A 51 9.29 -1.63 9.40
N ALA A 52 8.74 -1.41 10.60
CA ALA A 52 9.07 -2.22 11.77
C ALA A 52 8.71 -3.71 11.56
N THR A 53 7.54 -4.01 11.02
CA THR A 53 7.10 -5.39 10.69
C THR A 53 8.01 -6.04 9.64
N TYR A 54 8.44 -5.27 8.64
CA TYR A 54 9.38 -5.77 7.64
C TYR A 54 10.76 -6.05 8.24
N LEU A 55 11.29 -5.11 9.02
CA LEU A 55 12.62 -5.24 9.64
C LEU A 55 12.68 -6.30 10.75
N SER A 56 11.55 -6.63 11.39
CA SER A 56 11.49 -7.75 12.34
C SER A 56 11.48 -9.13 11.66
N GLY A 57 11.31 -9.18 10.33
CA GLY A 57 11.18 -10.41 9.56
C GLY A 57 9.79 -11.05 9.66
N GLU A 58 8.80 -10.33 10.18
CA GLU A 58 7.40 -10.80 10.21
C GLU A 58 6.75 -10.72 8.82
N ALA A 59 7.24 -9.84 7.95
CA ALA A 59 6.77 -9.73 6.56
C ALA A 59 7.94 -9.67 5.58
N ASP A 60 7.89 -10.49 4.53
CA ASP A 60 8.89 -10.54 3.45
C ASP A 60 8.59 -9.59 2.28
N ARG A 61 7.33 -9.15 2.14
CA ARG A 61 6.86 -8.23 1.09
C ARG A 61 5.76 -7.33 1.64
N VAL A 62 5.80 -6.06 1.26
CA VAL A 62 4.77 -5.08 1.60
C VAL A 62 4.20 -4.48 0.32
N GLU A 63 2.87 -4.55 0.19
CA GLU A 63 2.11 -4.02 -0.94
C GLU A 63 1.09 -2.99 -0.45
N LEU A 64 0.91 -1.91 -1.23
CA LEU A 64 -0.10 -0.88 -1.02
C LEU A 64 -1.17 -0.99 -2.11
N THR A 65 -2.40 -1.30 -1.71
CA THR A 65 -3.57 -1.24 -2.58
C THR A 65 -4.26 0.11 -2.43
N TYR A 66 -4.36 0.87 -3.52
CA TYR A 66 -4.93 2.22 -3.50
C TYR A 66 -5.68 2.52 -4.80
N THR A 67 -6.48 3.59 -4.78
CA THR A 67 -7.10 4.12 -5.99
C THR A 67 -6.12 5.07 -6.64
N ARG A 68 -5.66 4.72 -7.84
CA ARG A 68 -4.82 5.58 -8.65
C ARG A 68 -5.68 6.55 -9.44
N PHE A 69 -5.35 7.83 -9.35
CA PHE A 69 -5.91 8.86 -10.20
C PHE A 69 -5.18 8.88 -11.55
N THR A 70 -5.88 8.54 -12.63
CA THR A 70 -5.31 8.57 -13.99
C THR A 70 -5.69 9.87 -14.71
N SER A 71 -6.94 10.30 -14.58
CA SER A 71 -7.44 11.57 -15.12
C SER A 71 -8.67 12.03 -14.33
N LEU A 72 -9.16 13.25 -14.62
CA LEU A 72 -10.39 13.77 -14.02
C LEU A 72 -11.63 12.89 -14.27
N ILE A 73 -11.57 12.01 -15.27
CA ILE A 73 -12.68 11.15 -15.70
C ILE A 73 -12.47 9.70 -15.24
N ALA A 74 -11.22 9.30 -14.99
CA ALA A 74 -10.87 7.90 -14.74
C ALA A 74 -9.97 7.74 -13.51
N SER A 75 -10.36 6.82 -12.64
CA SER A 75 -9.58 6.37 -11.49
C SER A 75 -9.70 4.85 -11.38
N GLU A 76 -8.59 4.18 -11.14
CA GLU A 76 -8.49 2.72 -11.22
C GLU A 76 -7.88 2.15 -9.94
N PRO A 77 -8.34 0.98 -9.47
CA PRO A 77 -7.67 0.30 -8.36
C PRO A 77 -6.31 -0.21 -8.83
N SER A 78 -5.27 0.05 -8.06
CA SER A 78 -3.90 -0.35 -8.36
C SER A 78 -3.22 -0.87 -7.10
N VAL A 79 -2.29 -1.82 -7.28
CA VAL A 79 -1.43 -2.35 -6.24
C VAL A 79 -0.02 -1.87 -6.54
N ARG A 80 0.72 -1.47 -5.49
CA ARG A 80 2.11 -1.06 -5.59
C ARG A 80 2.95 -1.77 -4.55
N THR A 81 4.02 -2.42 -4.98
CA THR A 81 5.03 -2.97 -4.06
C THR A 81 5.86 -1.83 -3.42
N MET A 82 5.87 -1.79 -2.08
CA MET A 82 6.61 -0.78 -1.29
C MET A 82 7.93 -1.32 -0.74
N LEU A 83 7.95 -2.58 -0.28
CA LEU A 83 9.15 -3.27 0.22
C LEU A 83 9.19 -4.72 -0.31
N PRO A 84 10.39 -5.27 -0.62
CA PRO A 84 11.69 -4.60 -0.67
C PRO A 84 11.76 -3.51 -1.75
N LEU A 85 12.50 -2.45 -1.48
CA LEU A 85 12.82 -1.45 -2.49
C LEU A 85 13.67 -2.13 -3.57
N SER A 86 13.16 -2.21 -4.78
CA SER A 86 13.98 -2.74 -5.86
C SER A 86 15.00 -1.71 -6.33
N PRO A 87 16.30 -2.08 -6.48
CA PRO A 87 17.30 -1.25 -7.13
C PRO A 87 17.02 -0.99 -8.62
N THR A 88 16.19 -1.82 -9.26
CA THR A 88 15.90 -1.82 -10.70
C THR A 88 14.44 -2.09 -11.05
N GLY A 89 13.50 -1.95 -10.11
CA GLY A 89 12.12 -2.43 -10.26
C GLY A 89 12.01 -3.96 -10.13
N ILE A 90 11.52 -4.48 -9.00
CA ILE A 90 11.09 -5.88 -8.85
C ILE A 90 9.58 -5.72 -8.96
N GLU A 91 9.15 -5.65 -10.21
CA GLU A 91 7.84 -5.18 -10.60
C GLU A 91 7.04 -6.37 -11.11
N THR A 92 5.84 -6.52 -10.59
CA THR A 92 4.84 -7.40 -11.22
C THR A 92 4.23 -6.61 -12.40
N GLU A 93 3.85 -7.25 -13.51
CA GLU A 93 3.16 -6.55 -14.61
C GLU A 93 1.94 -5.80 -14.06
N GLY A 94 1.99 -4.45 -14.06
CA GLY A 94 0.96 -3.58 -13.47
C GLY A 94 1.39 -2.77 -12.23
N ASP A 95 2.59 -3.02 -11.68
CA ASP A 95 3.21 -2.17 -10.66
C ASP A 95 3.64 -0.82 -11.29
N GLU A 96 3.25 0.28 -10.67
CA GLU A 96 3.63 1.62 -11.13
C GLU A 96 5.07 1.98 -10.73
N ILE A 97 5.94 2.11 -11.74
CA ILE A 97 7.22 2.81 -11.64
C ILE A 97 6.93 4.29 -11.44
N PHE A 98 7.72 4.96 -10.60
CA PHE A 98 7.82 6.42 -10.59
C PHE A 98 8.02 6.93 -12.02
N THR A 99 6.95 7.33 -12.70
CA THR A 99 7.05 8.16 -13.89
C THR A 99 7.43 9.53 -13.35
N MET A 100 8.74 9.83 -13.37
CA MET A 100 9.23 11.20 -13.26
C MET A 100 8.42 12.05 -14.26
N THR A 101 7.40 12.76 -13.77
CA THR A 101 6.57 13.67 -14.57
C THR A 101 7.28 14.99 -14.88
N SER A 102 8.60 15.00 -14.91
CA SER A 102 9.33 16.02 -15.64
C SER A 102 10.60 15.42 -16.22
N LYS A 103 10.77 15.63 -17.52
CA LYS A 103 12.05 15.41 -18.18
C LYS A 103 13.05 16.54 -17.84
N ASP A 104 12.61 17.60 -17.13
CA ASP A 104 13.38 18.84 -16.99
C ASP A 104 13.30 19.56 -15.63
N GLY A 105 12.67 19.02 -14.58
CA GLY A 105 12.81 19.60 -13.22
C GLY A 105 12.56 21.11 -13.12
N GLN A 106 11.57 21.61 -13.87
CA GLN A 106 10.98 22.95 -13.73
C GLN A 106 9.47 22.83 -13.53
#